data_AF-A0A7L4RIB1-F1
#
_entry.id   AF-A0A7L4RIB1-F1
#
_cell.length_a   1.000
_cell.length_b   1.000
_cell.length_c   1.000
_cell.angle_alpha   90.00
_cell.angle_beta   90.00
_cell.angle_gamma   90.00
#
_symmetry.space_group_name_H-M   'P 1'
#
loop_
_entity.id
_entity.type
_entity.pdbx_description
1 polymer ?
#
loop_
_entity_poly.entity_id
_entity_poly.type
_entity_poly.pdbx_seq_one_letter_code
_entity_poly.pdbx_strand_id
1 'polypeptide(L)'
;MPVKERNPWFVVVASILTFFIYALYWFYSTSKELIELTKSKSSAVLWLIGLFIPFVNLYVIWKYCEAAAKISEGRRDTVLLFIVWIIFVPLAMFWIQSDINKYAK
;
A
#
# COMPACT_ATOMS: atom_id res chain seq x y z
N MET A 1 -1.30 -4.50 14.96
CA MET A 1 -2.70 -4.07 14.71
C MET A 1 -3.32 -5.12 13.81
N PRO A 2 -4.49 -5.66 14.15
CA PRO A 2 -5.10 -6.71 13.34
C PRO A 2 -5.29 -6.23 11.89
N VAL A 3 -5.02 -7.11 10.93
CA VAL A 3 -5.23 -6.85 9.51
C VAL A 3 -6.72 -6.68 9.28
N LYS A 4 -7.12 -5.53 8.72
CA LYS A 4 -8.53 -5.22 8.49
C LYS A 4 -8.93 -5.57 7.06
N GLU A 5 -10.01 -6.34 6.91
CA GLU A 5 -10.65 -6.53 5.62
C GLU A 5 -11.27 -5.20 5.14
N ARG A 6 -10.95 -4.79 3.92
CA ARG A 6 -11.55 -3.61 3.27
C ARG A 6 -11.95 -3.96 1.86
N ASN A 7 -13.13 -3.53 1.43
CA ASN A 7 -13.54 -3.68 0.03
C ASN A 7 -12.58 -2.89 -0.88
N PRO A 8 -11.86 -3.54 -1.82
CA PRO A 8 -10.90 -2.86 -2.69
C PRO A 8 -11.53 -1.79 -3.59
N TRP A 9 -12.78 -1.96 -4.02
CA TRP A 9 -13.50 -0.96 -4.80
C TRP A 9 -13.83 0.28 -3.97
N PHE A 10 -14.26 0.08 -2.72
CA PHE A 10 -14.49 1.19 -1.81
C PHE A 10 -13.22 2.00 -1.58
N VAL A 11 -12.07 1.33 -1.44
CA VAL A 11 -10.78 2.01 -1.26
C VAL A 11 -10.49 2.95 -2.43
N VAL A 12 -10.62 2.46 -3.67
CA VAL A 12 -10.36 3.26 -4.88
C VAL A 12 -11.35 4.42 -4.99
N VAL A 13 -12.65 4.13 -4.86
CA VAL A 13 -13.71 5.15 -4.99
C VAL A 13 -13.58 6.22 -3.91
N ALA A 14 -13.38 5.83 -2.65
CA ALA A 14 -13.20 6.77 -1.55
C ALA A 14 -11.94 7.62 -1.74
N SER A 15 -10.84 7.05 -2.23
CA SER A 15 -9.63 7.80 -2.57
C SER A 15 -9.88 8.87 -3.61
N ILE A 16 -10.64 8.58 -4.67
CA ILE A 16 -10.94 9.56 -5.72
C ILE A 16 -11.90 10.63 -5.19
N LEU A 17 -12.99 10.23 -4.53
CA LEU A 17 -14.02 11.15 -4.03
C LEU A 17 -13.51 12.11 -2.94
N THR A 18 -12.49 11.71 -2.19
CA THR A 18 -11.88 12.54 -1.14
C THR A 18 -10.63 13.27 -1.62
N PHE A 19 -10.43 13.42 -2.93
CA PHE A 19 -9.24 14.06 -3.51
C PHE A 19 -7.92 13.50 -2.95
N PHE A 20 -7.82 12.17 -2.89
CA PHE A 20 -6.69 11.40 -2.39
C PHE A 20 -6.39 11.53 -0.89
N ILE A 21 -7.20 12.25 -0.10
CA ILE A 21 -7.04 12.29 1.36
C ILE A 21 -7.24 10.90 1.97
N TYR A 22 -8.26 10.17 1.52
CA TYR A 22 -8.45 8.78 1.95
C TYR A 22 -7.31 7.87 1.50
N ALA A 23 -6.67 8.16 0.35
CA ALA A 23 -5.51 7.39 -0.11
C ALA A 23 -4.33 7.48 0.88
N LEU A 24 -4.11 8.63 1.51
CA LEU A 24 -3.08 8.81 2.54
C LEU A 24 -3.39 8.02 3.81
N TYR A 25 -4.64 8.07 4.28
CA TYR A 25 -5.09 7.26 5.41
C TYR A 25 -4.91 5.76 5.11
N TRP A 26 -5.38 5.33 3.93
CA TRP A 26 -5.28 3.95 3.48
C TRP A 26 -3.83 3.50 3.38
N PHE A 27 -2.95 4.32 2.78
CA PHE A 27 -1.52 4.04 2.67
C PHE A 27 -0.87 3.84 4.04
N TYR A 28 -1.13 4.74 4.99
CA TYR A 28 -0.62 4.61 6.35
C TYR A 28 -1.14 3.35 7.06
N SER A 29 -2.44 3.10 6.96
CA SER A 29 -3.06 1.95 7.63
C SER A 29 -2.54 0.63 7.08
N THR A 30 -2.45 0.49 5.76
CA THR A 30 -1.91 -0.71 5.11
C THR A 30 -0.40 -0.83 5.28
N SER A 31 0.33 0.28 5.37
CA SER A 31 1.77 0.24 5.69
C SER A 31 2.02 -0.43 7.04
N LYS A 32 1.18 -0.16 8.06
CA LYS A 32 1.28 -0.88 9.35
C LYS A 32 1.05 -2.38 9.19
N GLU A 33 -0.01 -2.75 8.47
CA GLU A 33 -0.37 -4.15 8.23
C GLU A 33 0.75 -4.88 7.47
N LEU A 34 1.28 -4.27 6.41
CA LEU A 34 2.39 -4.82 5.63
C LEU A 34 3.67 -4.97 6.45
N ILE A 35 4.01 -3.98 7.28
CA ILE A 35 5.19 -4.04 8.15
C ILE A 35 5.06 -5.18 9.17
N GLU A 36 3.86 -5.38 9.72
CA GLU A 36 3.56 -6.45 10.67
C GLU A 36 3.58 -7.83 10.00
N LEU A 37 2.93 -7.97 8.84
CA LEU A 37 2.90 -9.21 8.05
C LEU A 37 4.29 -9.62 7.56
N THR A 38 5.12 -8.66 7.16
CA THR A 38 6.49 -8.93 6.67
C THR A 38 7.54 -8.93 7.77
N LYS A 39 7.16 -8.68 9.03
CA LYS A 39 8.07 -8.53 10.18
C LYS A 39 9.23 -7.57 9.91
N SER A 40 8.97 -6.51 9.14
CA SER A 40 9.98 -5.52 8.75
C SER A 40 10.29 -4.57 9.91
N LYS A 41 11.57 -4.20 10.08
CA LYS A 41 11.98 -3.12 11.00
C LYS A 41 11.80 -1.75 10.33
N SER A 42 10.56 -1.41 9.98
CA SER A 42 10.20 -0.14 9.32
C SER A 42 9.14 0.60 10.12
N SER A 43 8.95 1.89 9.84
CA SER A 43 7.93 2.72 10.47
C SER A 43 6.92 3.21 9.43
N ALA A 44 5.64 2.87 9.62
CA ALA A 44 4.56 3.35 8.77
C ALA A 44 4.42 4.88 8.80
N VAL A 45 4.77 5.52 9.92
CA VAL A 45 4.78 6.99 10.03
C VAL A 45 5.88 7.58 9.17
N LEU A 46 7.08 6.99 9.17
CA LEU A 46 8.18 7.46 8.33
C LEU A 46 7.87 7.28 6.84
N TRP A 47 7.18 6.20 6.48
CA TRP A 47 6.70 6.01 5.10
C TRP A 47 5.69 7.10 4.72
N LEU A 48 4.68 7.37 5.56
CA LEU A 48 3.72 8.43 5.29
C LEU A 48 4.38 9.81 5.12
N ILE A 49 5.29 10.19 6.02
CA ILE A 49 6.02 11.47 5.93
C ILE A 49 6.88 11.51 4.66
N GLY A 50 7.54 10.41 4.34
CA GLY A 50 8.40 10.30 3.16
C GLY A 50 7.67 10.48 1.83
N LEU A 51 6.35 10.24 1.76
CA LEU A 51 5.57 10.53 0.54
C LEU A 51 5.57 12.02 0.15
N PHE A 52 5.77 12.92 1.11
CA PHE A 52 5.76 14.37 0.87
C PHE A 52 7.15 14.95 0.58
N ILE A 53 8.20 14.14 0.72
CA ILE A 53 9.58 14.56 0.46
C ILE A 53 9.94 14.14 -0.98
N PRO A 54 10.34 15.09 -1.86
CA PRO A 54 10.75 14.76 -3.22
C PRO A 54 11.86 13.69 -3.23
N PHE A 55 11.79 12.77 -4.21
CA PHE A 55 12.69 11.61 -4.39
C PHE A 55 12.61 10.53 -3.30
N VAL A 56 12.45 10.91 -2.03
CA VAL A 56 12.16 9.98 -0.93
C VAL A 56 10.80 9.33 -1.12
N ASN A 57 9.84 10.03 -1.71
CA ASN A 57 8.54 9.49 -2.07
C ASN A 57 8.65 8.23 -2.95
N LEU A 58 9.53 8.23 -3.96
CA LEU A 58 9.77 7.08 -4.84
C LEU A 58 10.37 5.92 -4.06
N TYR A 59 11.34 6.19 -3.18
CA TYR A 59 11.93 5.17 -2.31
C TYR A 59 10.87 4.53 -1.39
N VAL A 60 10.02 5.33 -0.77
CA VAL A 60 8.95 4.83 0.10
C VAL A 60 7.94 4.01 -0.68
N ILE A 61 7.48 4.48 -1.84
CA ILE A 61 6.55 3.73 -2.70
C ILE A 61 7.18 2.40 -3.10
N TRP A 62 8.48 2.38 -3.43
CA TRP A 62 9.21 1.14 -3.72
C TRP A 62 9.21 0.18 -2.52
N LYS A 63 9.54 0.66 -1.31
CA LYS A 63 9.53 -0.17 -0.09
C LYS A 63 8.13 -0.70 0.24
N TYR A 64 7.10 0.10 0.01
CA TYR A 64 5.72 -0.29 0.17
C TYR A 64 5.33 -1.40 -0.84
N CYS A 65 5.68 -1.23 -2.12
CA CYS A 65 5.46 -2.23 -3.17
C CYS A 65 6.23 -3.52 -2.88
N GLU A 66 7.46 -3.44 -2.37
CA GLU A 66 8.26 -4.61 -1.98
C GLU A 66 7.57 -5.39 -0.84
N ALA A 67 7.05 -4.69 0.16
CA ALA A 67 6.33 -5.33 1.26
C ALA A 67 5.02 -5.98 0.78
N ALA A 68 4.28 -5.32 -0.12
CA ALA A 68 3.08 -5.87 -0.73
C ALA A 68 3.40 -7.10 -1.62
N ALA A 69 4.47 -7.06 -2.41
CA ALA A 69 4.89 -8.19 -3.25
C ALA A 69 5.25 -9.42 -2.41
N LYS A 70 5.92 -9.23 -1.25
CA LYS A 70 6.27 -10.32 -0.32
C LYS A 70 5.05 -11.08 0.21
N ILE A 71 3.92 -10.41 0.38
CA ILE A 71 2.67 -11.04 0.84
C ILE A 71 1.75 -11.46 -0.33
N SER A 72 2.16 -11.24 -1.58
CA SER A 72 1.34 -11.58 -2.75
C SER A 72 1.40 -13.07 -3.13
N GLU A 73 2.16 -13.89 -2.39
CA GLU A 73 2.39 -15.31 -2.66
C GLU A 73 2.90 -15.57 -4.10
N GLY A 74 3.73 -14.66 -4.62
CA GLY A 74 4.31 -14.77 -5.96
C GLY A 74 3.37 -14.34 -7.11
N ARG A 75 2.14 -13.90 -6.82
CA ARG A 75 1.22 -13.38 -7.84
C ARG A 75 1.69 -12.04 -8.42
N ARG A 76 2.48 -11.27 -7.66
CA ARG A 76 2.92 -9.92 -8.02
C ARG A 76 4.36 -9.70 -7.60
N ASP A 77 5.16 -9.17 -8.51
CA ASP A 77 6.51 -8.71 -8.19
C ASP A 77 6.53 -7.21 -7.85
N THR A 78 7.61 -6.79 -7.20
CA THR A 78 7.81 -5.40 -6.75
C THR A 78 7.82 -4.41 -7.91
N VAL A 79 8.45 -4.76 -9.03
CA VAL A 79 8.64 -3.85 -10.18
C VAL A 79 7.29 -3.61 -10.84
N LEU A 80 6.49 -4.66 -11.05
CA LEU A 80 5.13 -4.55 -11.58
C LEU A 80 4.28 -3.63 -10.69
N LEU A 81 4.25 -3.86 -9.38
CA LEU A 81 3.47 -3.03 -8.46
C LEU A 81 3.92 -1.57 -8.48
N PHE A 82 5.23 -1.33 -8.54
CA PHE A 82 5.79 0.02 -8.56
C PHE A 82 5.46 0.77 -9.86
N ILE A 83 5.60 0.13 -11.02
CA ILE A 83 5.25 0.71 -12.32
C ILE A 83 3.75 1.03 -12.37
N VAL A 84 2.92 0.10 -11.92
CA VAL A 84 1.46 0.29 -11.89
C VAL A 84 1.09 1.41 -10.92
N TRP A 85 1.79 1.57 -9.79
CA TRP A 85 1.58 2.70 -8.89
C TRP A 85 1.85 4.04 -9.58
N ILE A 86 2.94 4.16 -10.34
CA ILE A 86 3.31 5.41 -11.03
C ILE A 86 2.32 5.76 -12.15
N ILE A 87 1.94 4.77 -12.96
CA ILE A 87 1.11 4.99 -14.15
C ILE A 87 -0.37 5.06 -13.79
N PHE A 88 -0.82 4.21 -12.87
CA PHE A 88 -2.23 4.04 -12.54
C PHE A 88 -2.46 3.61 -11.08
N VAL A 89 -2.25 4.57 -10.18
CA VAL A 89 -2.44 4.44 -8.71
C VAL A 89 -3.71 3.64 -8.33
N PRO A 90 -4.91 3.88 -8.91
CA PRO A 90 -6.13 3.14 -8.54
C PRO A 90 -5.99 1.62 -8.64
N LEU A 91 -5.33 1.11 -9.68
CA LEU A 91 -5.15 -0.32 -9.86
C LEU A 91 -4.16 -0.91 -8.85
N ALA A 92 -3.08 -0.20 -8.56
CA ALA A 92 -2.12 -0.61 -7.54
C ALA A 92 -2.80 -0.72 -6.17
N MET A 93 -3.63 0.26 -5.79
CA MET A 93 -4.40 0.25 -4.55
C MET A 93 -5.36 -0.94 -4.49
N PHE A 94 -6.11 -1.17 -5.56
CA PHE A 94 -7.06 -2.28 -5.67
C PHE A 94 -6.35 -3.63 -5.47
N TRP A 95 -5.24 -3.83 -6.18
CA TRP A 95 -4.45 -5.05 -6.10
C TRP A 95 -3.89 -5.25 -4.70
N ILE A 96 -3.16 -4.29 -4.17
CA ILE A 96 -2.50 -4.40 -2.87
C ILE A 96 -3.53 -4.66 -1.76
N GLN A 97 -4.67 -3.96 -1.77
CA GLN A 97 -5.75 -4.24 -0.81
C GLN A 97 -6.30 -5.67 -0.95
N SER A 98 -6.44 -6.17 -2.18
CA SER A 98 -6.92 -7.54 -2.42
C SER A 98 -5.96 -8.61 -1.89
N ASP A 99 -4.65 -8.35 -1.88
CA ASP A 99 -3.67 -9.27 -1.28
C ASP A 99 -3.69 -9.17 0.25
N ILE A 100 -3.73 -7.96 0.82
CA ILE A 100 -3.80 -7.74 2.26
C ILE A 100 -5.04 -8.42 2.86
N ASN A 101 -6.19 -8.34 2.20
CA ASN A 101 -7.44 -8.94 2.66
C ASN A 101 -7.34 -10.46 2.90
N LYS A 102 -6.44 -11.16 2.22
CA LYS A 102 -6.24 -12.61 2.42
C LYS A 102 -5.67 -12.95 3.79
N TYR A 103 -5.12 -11.96 4.47
CA TYR A 103 -4.57 -12.07 5.81
C TYR A 103 -5.49 -11.48 6.89
N ALA A 104 -6.64 -10.92 6.51
CA ALA A 104 -7.66 -10.54 7.47
C ALA A 104 -8.27 -11.83 8.06
N LYS A 105 -8.28 -11.93 9.39
CA LYS A 105 -8.87 -13.04 10.15
C LYS A 105 -9.93 -12.49 11.09
#